data_AF-A0A812J836-F1
#
_entry.id   AF-A0A812J836-F1
#
_cell.length_a   1.000
_cell.length_b   1.000
_cell.length_c   1.000
_cell.angle_alpha   90.00
_cell.angle_beta   90.00
_cell.angle_gamma   90.00
#
_symmetry.space_group_name_H-M   'P 1'
#
loop_
_entity.id
_entity.type
_entity.pdbx_description
1 polymer ?
#
loop_
_entity_poly.entity_id
_entity_poly.type
_entity_poly.pdbx_seq_one_letter_code
_entity_poly.pdbx_strand_id
1 'polypeptide(L)'
;MTLVSVVRLLAVVVVEMASATDYPATWALADHGTVPAATVYALTTTSNVDTKYPGTMSSGDVNGDGINDFSYELPTGTLNVHFGGISADLDLDGITYSGSNGFSIVTGNSGDIWGTIAGDVNNDGFNDVLFYHAASSSVKIIFGKASGWSASYTVASMMWDGTDGYQLTYSGDSKFGSNSYGGYAPQILTNFDINNDGIDDIAVLSSGTSNSGRVSIFFGKSTWSASVDGSSDFDGSSSGFSVMDSANARLGRGLAMGDINGDGIDDIVVSSRSSQPSNGAGCVYVLFGGGTYPASITDIYSHVDGTTGFRLCGAETNYLGDYFVTVLDFNGDGMADVLFAGRGTADGLYLLFGRASFSASMSLPIASGEGVTFTGLSSPAFVSPPNLGNFNDDQYDDTLLVQSGNMYVVFGSASPTDTIDVTTLSGTDGFELTDSEILATKFYHPIDMTGDGSTDLPLYTQSFTPSFSTVTSLYLIEGNGPAAGGTQGGTSTTDNNAAWVILSIVLVVAIITCSVA
;
A
#
# COMPACT_ATOMS: atom_id res chain seq x y z
N MET A 1 28.51 -57.79 -17.29
CA MET A 1 29.57 -57.80 -18.33
C MET A 1 29.10 -56.96 -19.51
N THR A 2 30.02 -56.51 -20.35
CA THR A 2 29.84 -55.70 -21.58
C THR A 2 29.17 -56.52 -22.73
N LEU A 3 28.88 -56.05 -23.95
CA LEU A 3 29.47 -55.01 -24.85
C LEU A 3 28.38 -54.68 -25.93
N VAL A 4 27.94 -53.44 -26.21
CA VAL A 4 28.51 -52.32 -27.04
C VAL A 4 28.41 -52.48 -28.59
N SER A 5 27.75 -51.48 -29.22
CA SER A 5 27.84 -50.96 -30.62
C SER A 5 27.30 -51.69 -31.87
N VAL A 6 26.53 -50.95 -32.70
CA VAL A 6 26.59 -50.80 -34.19
C VAL A 6 25.55 -49.74 -34.67
N VAL A 7 25.57 -49.24 -35.93
CA VAL A 7 26.12 -47.91 -36.27
C VAL A 7 25.58 -47.32 -37.62
N ARG A 8 25.05 -46.07 -37.61
CA ARG A 8 24.72 -45.15 -38.77
C ARG A 8 23.60 -45.64 -39.75
N LEU A 9 23.07 -44.92 -40.76
CA LEU A 9 23.46 -43.68 -41.47
C LEU A 9 22.31 -42.91 -42.21
N LEU A 10 22.16 -41.59 -41.95
CA LEU A 10 21.87 -40.40 -42.82
C LEU A 10 20.87 -40.33 -44.03
N ALA A 11 20.12 -39.21 -44.10
CA ALA A 11 19.54 -38.45 -45.26
C ALA A 11 18.37 -39.07 -46.09
N VAL A 12 17.54 -38.35 -46.88
CA VAL A 12 17.43 -36.92 -47.37
C VAL A 12 15.91 -36.52 -47.37
N VAL A 13 15.46 -35.27 -47.18
CA VAL A 13 15.17 -34.16 -48.15
C VAL A 13 14.71 -32.91 -47.35
N VAL A 14 14.86 -31.70 -47.91
CA VAL A 14 14.60 -30.37 -47.29
C VAL A 14 13.70 -29.52 -48.21
N VAL A 15 13.25 -28.34 -47.76
CA VAL A 15 12.60 -27.22 -48.50
C VAL A 15 11.06 -27.37 -48.56
N GLU A 16 10.22 -26.37 -48.23
CA GLU A 16 10.42 -24.94 -47.93
C GLU A 16 10.16 -24.56 -46.44
N MET A 17 10.68 -23.41 -46.02
CA MET A 17 10.29 -22.68 -44.79
C MET A 17 9.96 -21.24 -45.15
N ALA A 18 8.89 -20.68 -44.59
CA ALA A 18 8.69 -19.23 -44.55
C ALA A 18 9.47 -18.65 -43.36
N SER A 19 10.24 -17.58 -43.59
CA SER A 19 11.07 -16.94 -42.56
C SER A 19 10.27 -15.97 -41.70
N ALA A 20 10.26 -16.17 -40.39
CA ALA A 20 9.71 -15.22 -39.41
C ALA A 20 10.65 -14.02 -39.22
N THR A 21 10.75 -13.18 -40.24
CA THR A 21 11.66 -12.00 -40.28
C THR A 21 10.93 -10.77 -40.84
N ASP A 22 9.80 -10.40 -40.23
CA ASP A 22 9.01 -9.20 -40.58
C ASP A 22 8.25 -8.63 -39.35
N TYR A 23 8.98 -8.35 -38.26
CA TYR A 23 8.60 -7.36 -37.25
C TYR A 23 9.84 -6.58 -36.77
N PRO A 24 9.74 -5.26 -36.51
CA PRO A 24 10.92 -4.40 -36.32
C PRO A 24 11.50 -4.51 -34.90
N ALA A 25 12.77 -4.89 -34.81
CA ALA A 25 13.49 -4.99 -33.54
C ALA A 25 14.11 -3.64 -33.12
N THR A 26 13.36 -2.81 -32.40
CA THR A 26 13.88 -1.60 -31.72
C THR A 26 13.25 -1.31 -30.36
N TRP A 27 13.27 -2.27 -29.44
CA TRP A 27 13.45 -2.01 -27.99
C TRP A 27 14.17 -3.22 -27.38
N ALA A 28 15.42 -3.03 -27.00
CA ALA A 28 16.12 -3.96 -26.13
C ALA A 28 15.99 -3.42 -24.71
N LEU A 29 15.04 -3.96 -23.94
CA LEU A 29 15.13 -3.86 -22.48
C LEU A 29 16.39 -4.60 -22.02
N ALA A 30 16.91 -4.20 -20.86
CA ALA A 30 18.13 -4.78 -20.31
C ALA A 30 17.92 -6.25 -19.92
N ASP A 31 18.98 -7.04 -20.05
CA ASP A 31 19.07 -8.40 -19.53
C ASP A 31 19.20 -8.34 -17.99
N HIS A 32 18.05 -8.16 -17.31
CA HIS A 32 17.92 -8.42 -15.87
C HIS A 32 18.02 -9.94 -15.67
N GLY A 33 19.27 -10.41 -15.67
CA GLY A 33 19.59 -11.81 -15.91
C GLY A 33 19.10 -12.75 -14.81
N THR A 34 18.29 -13.73 -15.19
CA THR A 34 17.86 -14.90 -14.41
C THR A 34 17.72 -14.64 -12.90
N VAL A 35 16.60 -14.00 -12.52
CA VAL A 35 16.20 -13.81 -11.12
C VAL A 35 16.34 -15.15 -10.37
N PRO A 36 17.14 -15.22 -9.27
CA PRO A 36 17.16 -16.39 -8.41
C PRO A 36 15.77 -16.65 -7.83
N ALA A 37 15.40 -17.91 -7.56
CA ALA A 37 14.11 -18.20 -6.93
C ALA A 37 13.92 -17.35 -5.66
N ALA A 38 12.75 -16.70 -5.54
CA ALA A 38 12.48 -15.61 -4.62
C ALA A 38 13.06 -15.86 -3.21
N THR A 39 13.98 -15.00 -2.77
CA THR A 39 14.63 -15.17 -1.47
C THR A 39 13.79 -14.49 -0.40
N VAL A 40 12.79 -15.22 0.08
CA VAL A 40 11.86 -14.79 1.12
C VAL A 40 12.62 -14.35 2.39
N TYR A 41 12.31 -13.15 2.88
CA TYR A 41 12.82 -12.63 4.15
C TYR A 41 11.70 -12.48 5.17
N ALA A 42 11.72 -13.30 6.22
CA ALA A 42 10.75 -13.22 7.29
C ALA A 42 11.15 -12.15 8.32
N LEU A 43 10.34 -11.08 8.41
CA LEU A 43 10.41 -10.13 9.53
C LEU A 43 9.86 -10.83 10.78
N THR A 44 10.76 -11.33 11.62
CA THR A 44 10.39 -12.16 12.79
C THR A 44 10.61 -11.44 14.11
N THR A 45 9.81 -11.82 15.11
CA THR A 45 10.02 -11.51 16.52
C THR A 45 10.15 -12.81 17.29
N THR A 46 11.16 -12.90 18.16
CA THR A 46 11.47 -14.07 19.00
C THR A 46 10.48 -14.30 20.15
N SER A 47 9.60 -13.32 20.39
CA SER A 47 8.70 -13.21 21.54
C SER A 47 7.25 -13.56 21.19
N ASN A 48 6.90 -14.86 21.17
CA ASN A 48 5.50 -15.35 21.01
C ASN A 48 4.56 -15.02 22.20
N VAL A 49 4.80 -13.93 22.91
CA VAL A 49 4.06 -13.46 24.09
C VAL A 49 3.46 -12.07 23.84
N ASP A 50 3.74 -11.46 22.68
CA ASP A 50 3.51 -10.06 22.43
C ASP A 50 2.25 -9.78 21.61
N THR A 51 1.30 -9.10 22.24
CA THR A 51 0.22 -8.36 21.58
C THR A 51 0.74 -7.06 20.95
N LYS A 52 1.98 -7.07 20.44
CA LYS A 52 2.71 -5.91 19.93
C LYS A 52 2.79 -5.98 18.41
N TYR A 53 1.75 -5.48 17.75
CA TYR A 53 1.81 -5.21 16.32
C TYR A 53 2.91 -4.15 16.06
N PRO A 54 3.64 -4.23 14.93
CA PRO A 54 4.23 -3.03 14.35
C PRO A 54 3.12 -1.99 14.09
N GLY A 55 3.46 -0.71 14.13
CA GLY A 55 2.51 0.42 14.01
C GLY A 55 2.01 0.60 12.58
N THR A 56 2.63 1.52 11.86
CA THR A 56 2.65 1.57 10.40
C THR A 56 3.99 1.00 9.90
N MET A 57 3.98 0.39 8.72
CA MET A 57 5.19 0.24 7.90
C MET A 57 4.99 1.01 6.60
N SER A 58 6.09 1.54 6.10
CA SER A 58 6.19 2.45 4.96
C SER A 58 7.64 2.41 4.45
N SER A 59 7.85 2.93 3.24
CA SER A 59 9.13 2.85 2.54
C SER A 59 9.52 4.14 1.84
N GLY A 60 10.81 4.25 1.54
CA GLY A 60 11.43 5.30 0.76
C GLY A 60 12.93 5.32 1.05
N ASP A 61 13.73 5.91 0.17
CA ASP A 61 15.17 5.98 0.30
C ASP A 61 15.57 7.20 1.15
N VAL A 62 15.58 7.06 2.49
CA VAL A 62 15.94 8.17 3.40
C VAL A 62 17.45 8.38 3.45
N ASN A 63 18.22 7.40 2.97
CA ASN A 63 19.67 7.38 3.01
C ASN A 63 20.33 7.73 1.65
N GLY A 64 19.60 7.69 0.54
CA GLY A 64 20.03 8.05 -0.81
C GLY A 64 20.97 7.04 -1.47
N ASP A 65 20.84 5.74 -1.18
CA ASP A 65 21.65 4.68 -1.81
C ASP A 65 20.98 4.03 -3.03
N GLY A 66 19.71 4.35 -3.30
CA GLY A 66 18.91 3.84 -4.40
C GLY A 66 18.03 2.63 -4.04
N ILE A 67 17.97 2.23 -2.76
CA ILE A 67 17.12 1.15 -2.26
C ILE A 67 16.14 1.71 -1.23
N ASN A 68 14.92 1.17 -1.19
CA ASN A 68 13.96 1.57 -0.16
C ASN A 68 14.44 1.17 1.25
N ASP A 69 14.59 2.16 2.12
CA ASP A 69 14.58 1.95 3.57
C ASP A 69 13.13 1.65 4.02
N PHE A 70 12.95 1.07 5.20
CA PHE A 70 11.61 0.79 5.74
C PHE A 70 11.45 1.15 7.22
N SER A 71 10.26 1.64 7.57
CA SER A 71 9.90 2.00 8.95
C SER A 71 9.15 0.89 9.68
N TYR A 72 9.40 0.71 10.98
CA TYR A 72 8.50 -0.07 11.85
C TYR A 72 8.51 0.41 13.30
N GLU A 73 7.36 0.34 13.97
CA GLU A 73 7.21 0.78 15.36
C GLU A 73 7.30 -0.37 16.38
N LEU A 74 7.76 -0.03 17.58
CA LEU A 74 7.70 -0.86 18.78
C LEU A 74 6.83 -0.15 19.85
N PRO A 75 5.84 -0.82 20.48
CA PRO A 75 4.96 -0.24 21.51
C PRO A 75 5.64 0.28 22.80
N THR A 76 6.97 0.30 22.86
CA THR A 76 7.76 1.08 23.82
C THR A 76 7.76 2.59 23.53
N GLY A 77 7.16 3.02 22.41
CA GLY A 77 7.26 4.40 21.93
C GLY A 77 8.52 4.64 21.10
N THR A 78 8.92 3.64 20.32
CA THR A 78 10.07 3.72 19.42
C THR A 78 9.62 3.51 17.98
N LEU A 79 9.86 4.48 17.10
CA LEU A 79 9.84 4.28 15.65
C LEU A 79 11.26 3.90 15.22
N ASN A 80 11.42 2.83 14.46
CA ASN A 80 12.69 2.48 13.83
C ASN A 80 12.60 2.71 12.33
N VAL A 81 13.72 3.07 11.72
CA VAL A 81 13.95 2.99 10.28
C VAL A 81 15.13 2.04 10.09
N HIS A 82 14.96 1.03 9.24
CA HIS A 82 16.03 0.12 8.82
C HIS A 82 16.45 0.48 7.40
N PHE A 83 17.74 0.49 7.11
CA PHE A 83 18.21 0.78 5.76
C PHE A 83 18.09 -0.42 4.83
N GLY A 84 17.84 -0.18 3.54
CA GLY A 84 17.49 -1.18 2.54
C GLY A 84 18.58 -2.22 2.21
N GLY A 85 18.29 -3.04 1.19
CA GLY A 85 19.26 -4.00 0.63
C GLY A 85 19.47 -5.26 1.49
N ILE A 86 18.41 -5.75 2.13
CA ILE A 86 18.46 -6.98 2.93
C ILE A 86 18.72 -8.21 2.06
N SER A 87 19.56 -9.13 2.55
CA SER A 87 19.98 -10.35 1.85
C SER A 87 19.85 -11.63 2.68
N ALA A 88 19.12 -11.57 3.79
CA ALA A 88 18.79 -12.66 4.70
C ALA A 88 17.58 -12.29 5.58
N ASP A 89 16.96 -13.31 6.21
CA ASP A 89 15.91 -13.11 7.24
C ASP A 89 16.33 -12.08 8.31
N LEU A 90 15.40 -11.22 8.70
CA LEU A 90 15.65 -10.14 9.66
C LEU A 90 14.84 -10.33 10.94
N ASP A 91 15.54 -10.68 12.02
CA ASP A 91 15.02 -10.66 13.39
C ASP A 91 14.96 -9.22 13.91
N LEU A 92 13.74 -8.68 14.02
CA LEU A 92 13.49 -7.30 14.43
C LEU A 92 13.79 -7.06 15.92
N ASP A 93 13.76 -8.10 16.77
CA ASP A 93 14.09 -8.00 18.20
C ASP A 93 15.62 -7.89 18.41
N GLY A 94 16.41 -8.43 17.49
CA GLY A 94 17.87 -8.52 17.59
C GLY A 94 18.64 -7.30 17.08
N ILE A 95 17.99 -6.36 16.38
CA ILE A 95 18.69 -5.28 15.66
C ILE A 95 19.35 -4.29 16.62
N THR A 96 20.67 -4.14 16.49
CA THR A 96 21.42 -3.01 17.07
C THR A 96 21.70 -2.01 15.96
N TYR A 97 21.04 -0.85 16.03
CA TYR A 97 21.28 0.25 15.10
C TYR A 97 22.61 0.96 15.36
N SER A 98 23.17 1.51 14.27
CA SER A 98 24.49 2.15 14.27
C SER A 98 24.51 3.53 13.59
N GLY A 99 23.47 3.87 12.82
CA GLY A 99 23.51 5.00 11.88
C GLY A 99 24.11 4.66 10.51
N SER A 100 24.50 3.40 10.27
CA SER A 100 24.86 2.88 8.94
C SER A 100 24.08 1.60 8.56
N ASN A 101 22.95 1.37 9.23
CA ASN A 101 22.01 0.26 9.01
C ASN A 101 20.60 0.65 9.49
N GLY A 102 20.27 1.94 9.46
CA GLY A 102 19.11 2.52 10.13
C GLY A 102 19.36 3.10 11.52
N PHE A 103 18.28 3.48 12.20
CA PHE A 103 18.25 4.19 13.48
C PHE A 103 16.91 4.03 14.25
N SER A 104 16.94 4.28 15.56
CA SER A 104 15.74 4.30 16.43
C SER A 104 15.37 5.70 16.94
N ILE A 105 14.18 6.20 16.59
CA ILE A 105 13.56 7.41 17.17
C ILE A 105 12.79 7.01 18.44
N VAL A 106 13.33 7.36 19.61
CA VAL A 106 12.74 7.11 20.92
C VAL A 106 11.92 8.35 21.34
N THR A 107 10.59 8.22 21.32
CA THR A 107 9.68 9.32 21.67
C THR A 107 9.51 9.52 23.18
N GLY A 108 9.70 8.47 23.97
CA GLY A 108 9.49 8.47 25.41
C GLY A 108 8.02 8.36 25.87
N ASN A 109 7.08 8.16 24.95
CA ASN A 109 5.66 7.95 25.25
C ASN A 109 5.29 6.47 25.17
N SER A 110 4.53 5.93 26.13
CA SER A 110 4.02 4.56 26.03
C SER A 110 2.71 4.51 25.23
N GLY A 111 2.73 3.89 24.05
CA GLY A 111 1.57 3.73 23.17
C GLY A 111 1.98 3.58 21.71
N ASP A 112 0.99 3.50 20.83
CA ASP A 112 1.18 3.57 19.38
C ASP A 112 1.77 4.95 19.01
N ILE A 113 2.71 4.96 18.06
CA ILE A 113 3.07 6.17 17.32
C ILE A 113 2.24 6.15 16.03
N TRP A 114 2.37 7.19 15.21
CA TRP A 114 2.07 7.07 13.78
C TRP A 114 3.26 7.66 13.04
N GLY A 115 4.18 6.78 12.65
CA GLY A 115 5.42 7.09 11.95
C GLY A 115 5.40 6.58 10.52
N THR A 116 5.99 7.36 9.62
CA THR A 116 6.16 7.00 8.21
C THR A 116 7.50 7.53 7.71
N ILE A 117 8.15 6.77 6.82
CA ILE A 117 8.95 7.39 5.78
C ILE A 117 7.96 8.12 4.87
N ALA A 118 8.30 9.35 4.53
CA ALA A 118 7.54 10.24 3.67
C ALA A 118 8.25 10.37 2.31
N GLY A 119 7.62 11.06 1.38
CA GLY A 119 8.27 11.61 0.21
C GLY A 119 9.42 12.57 0.55
N ASP A 120 9.99 13.18 -0.49
CA ASP A 120 10.92 14.29 -0.36
C ASP A 120 10.13 15.59 -0.12
N VAL A 121 9.74 15.82 1.14
CA VAL A 121 8.92 16.99 1.51
C VAL A 121 9.75 18.27 1.55
N ASN A 122 11.06 18.20 1.25
CA ASN A 122 12.01 19.30 1.35
C ASN A 122 12.79 19.60 0.04
N ASN A 123 12.61 18.81 -1.02
CA ASN A 123 13.30 18.89 -2.31
C ASN A 123 14.85 18.93 -2.17
N ASP A 124 15.42 17.99 -1.39
CA ASP A 124 16.87 17.76 -1.32
C ASP A 124 17.35 16.41 -1.88
N GLY A 125 16.41 15.57 -2.36
CA GLY A 125 16.67 14.31 -3.06
C GLY A 125 16.69 13.07 -2.16
N PHE A 126 16.18 13.17 -0.93
CA PHE A 126 16.07 12.06 0.02
C PHE A 126 14.63 11.95 0.55
N ASN A 127 14.15 10.75 0.83
CA ASN A 127 12.88 10.57 1.53
C ASN A 127 12.99 11.04 2.99
N ASP A 128 11.97 11.74 3.49
CA ASP A 128 11.97 12.30 4.84
C ASP A 128 11.32 11.35 5.87
N VAL A 129 11.50 11.60 7.18
CA VAL A 129 10.89 10.78 8.24
C VAL A 129 9.95 11.60 9.11
N LEU A 130 8.67 11.25 9.04
CA LEU A 130 7.58 11.92 9.75
C LEU A 130 7.04 11.04 10.88
N PHE A 131 6.71 11.64 12.03
CA PHE A 131 5.99 10.93 13.08
C PHE A 131 5.12 11.84 13.94
N TYR A 132 3.99 11.31 14.41
CA TYR A 132 3.17 12.01 15.40
C TYR A 132 3.78 11.94 16.81
N HIS A 133 3.98 13.11 17.43
CA HIS A 133 4.42 13.20 18.83
C HIS A 133 3.27 13.68 19.74
N ALA A 134 2.59 12.71 20.36
CA ALA A 134 1.39 12.94 21.16
C ALA A 134 1.58 13.91 22.35
N ALA A 135 2.76 13.95 22.98
CA ALA A 135 2.98 14.83 24.14
C ALA A 135 3.12 16.33 23.79
N SER A 136 3.34 16.67 22.51
CA SER A 136 3.28 18.06 22.01
C SER A 136 2.13 18.30 21.03
N SER A 137 1.26 17.30 20.78
CA SER A 137 0.20 17.34 19.78
C SER A 137 0.67 17.91 18.44
N SER A 138 1.77 17.37 17.91
CA SER A 138 2.42 17.86 16.68
C SER A 138 2.95 16.70 15.84
N VAL A 139 2.92 16.82 14.51
CA VAL A 139 3.79 16.00 13.66
C VAL A 139 5.22 16.54 13.75
N LYS A 140 6.19 15.64 13.73
CA LYS A 140 7.62 15.91 13.72
C LYS A 140 8.21 15.44 12.40
N ILE A 141 9.18 16.20 11.88
CA ILE A 141 9.90 15.89 10.65
C ILE A 141 11.40 15.83 10.97
N ILE A 142 12.06 14.76 10.55
CA ILE A 142 13.53 14.65 10.45
C ILE A 142 13.82 14.44 8.97
N PHE A 143 14.62 15.31 8.35
CA PHE A 143 14.90 15.17 6.93
C PHE A 143 15.86 14.01 6.62
N GLY A 144 15.72 13.45 5.42
CA GLY A 144 16.60 12.46 4.81
C GLY A 144 18.04 12.98 4.62
N LYS A 145 18.99 12.08 4.32
CA LYS A 145 20.40 12.43 4.01
C LYS A 145 21.31 11.22 3.74
N ALA A 146 22.29 11.46 2.88
CA ALA A 146 23.39 10.56 2.51
C ALA A 146 24.19 9.93 3.67
N SER A 147 24.31 10.59 4.82
CA SER A 147 25.16 10.10 5.94
C SER A 147 24.99 10.91 7.23
N GLY A 148 25.69 10.48 8.29
CA GLY A 148 25.69 11.19 9.58
C GLY A 148 24.41 10.97 10.38
N TRP A 149 23.76 9.83 10.19
CA TRP A 149 22.67 9.35 11.03
C TRP A 149 23.20 8.94 12.41
N SER A 150 22.44 9.25 13.46
CA SER A 150 22.70 8.75 14.81
C SER A 150 22.02 7.39 14.97
N ALA A 151 22.69 6.43 15.62
CA ALA A 151 22.09 5.13 15.99
C ALA A 151 20.73 5.25 16.71
N SER A 152 20.53 6.32 17.48
CA SER A 152 19.23 6.67 18.04
C SER A 152 19.04 8.18 18.20
N TYR A 153 17.80 8.61 18.03
CA TYR A 153 17.30 9.97 18.22
C TYR A 153 16.35 9.98 19.42
N THR A 154 16.67 10.72 20.48
CA THR A 154 15.77 10.85 21.64
C THR A 154 15.00 12.18 21.56
N VAL A 155 13.71 12.08 21.26
CA VAL A 155 12.82 13.23 20.96
C VAL A 155 12.79 14.27 22.09
N ALA A 156 12.87 13.80 23.34
CA ALA A 156 12.89 14.66 24.53
C ALA A 156 14.20 15.47 24.73
N SER A 157 15.22 15.23 23.91
CA SER A 157 16.47 15.99 23.88
C SER A 157 16.74 16.71 22.55
N MET A 158 15.83 16.59 21.57
CA MET A 158 15.95 17.24 20.27
C MET A 158 15.30 18.62 20.24
N MET A 159 15.92 19.54 19.54
CA MET A 159 15.45 20.89 19.27
C MET A 159 14.64 20.93 17.97
N TRP A 160 13.32 20.98 18.14
CA TRP A 160 12.32 21.13 17.06
C TRP A 160 12.18 22.59 16.61
N ASP A 161 13.32 23.23 16.39
CA ASP A 161 13.48 24.63 15.98
C ASP A 161 14.23 24.77 14.64
N GLY A 162 14.30 23.69 13.86
CA GLY A 162 15.11 23.57 12.65
C GLY A 162 16.55 23.10 12.90
N THR A 163 16.99 22.96 14.16
CA THR A 163 18.35 22.46 14.47
C THR A 163 18.45 20.93 14.36
N ASP A 164 17.55 20.19 15.04
CA ASP A 164 17.52 18.72 15.01
C ASP A 164 16.33 18.17 14.19
N GLY A 165 15.37 19.02 13.84
CA GLY A 165 14.17 18.69 13.09
C GLY A 165 13.12 19.80 13.12
N TYR A 166 12.00 19.57 12.44
CA TYR A 166 10.90 20.52 12.23
C TYR A 166 9.59 19.99 12.83
N GLN A 167 8.56 20.84 12.95
CA GLN A 167 7.26 20.43 13.47
C GLN A 167 6.07 21.09 12.77
N LEU A 168 4.99 20.32 12.64
CA LEU A 168 3.69 20.77 12.14
C LEU A 168 2.66 20.76 13.28
N THR A 169 1.90 21.85 13.41
CA THR A 169 0.85 22.02 14.43
C THR A 169 -0.44 22.57 13.81
N TYR A 170 -1.52 22.49 14.58
CA TYR A 170 -2.75 23.23 14.31
C TYR A 170 -3.30 23.73 15.65
N SER A 171 -3.04 24.98 16.00
CA SER A 171 -3.45 25.52 17.31
C SER A 171 -4.97 25.51 17.49
N GLY A 172 -5.41 25.04 18.66
CA GLY A 172 -6.82 24.93 19.04
C GLY A 172 -7.43 23.53 18.86
N ASP A 173 -6.85 22.69 17.99
CA ASP A 173 -7.26 21.29 17.89
C ASP A 173 -6.61 20.45 19.01
N SER A 174 -7.42 19.69 19.75
CA SER A 174 -6.94 19.01 20.98
C SER A 174 -6.21 17.69 20.74
N LYS A 175 -6.36 17.10 19.55
CA LYS A 175 -5.79 15.81 19.14
C LYS A 175 -5.64 15.72 17.62
N PHE A 176 -4.41 15.47 17.16
CA PHE A 176 -4.19 14.58 16.02
C PHE A 176 -4.24 13.13 16.53
N GLY A 177 -4.45 12.15 15.64
CA GLY A 177 -4.32 10.73 15.97
C GLY A 177 -5.28 10.23 17.07
N SER A 178 -6.51 9.86 16.70
CA SER A 178 -7.33 9.00 17.55
C SER A 178 -8.30 8.14 16.74
N ASN A 179 -8.56 6.94 17.23
CA ASN A 179 -9.39 5.91 16.57
C ASN A 179 -10.83 6.40 16.26
N SER A 180 -11.28 7.49 16.91
CA SER A 180 -12.57 8.15 16.63
C SER A 180 -12.59 8.91 15.30
N TYR A 181 -11.43 9.42 14.84
CA TYR A 181 -11.30 10.32 13.70
C TYR A 181 -10.57 9.69 12.52
N GLY A 182 -9.55 8.86 12.75
CA GLY A 182 -8.73 8.27 11.68
C GLY A 182 -8.93 6.77 11.39
N GLY A 183 -10.02 6.16 11.87
CA GLY A 183 -10.45 4.81 11.45
C GLY A 183 -9.39 3.69 11.53
N TYR A 184 -9.26 2.96 10.42
CA TYR A 184 -8.17 2.03 10.13
C TYR A 184 -7.10 2.67 9.22
N ALA A 185 -7.18 3.98 8.99
CA ALA A 185 -6.43 4.72 7.99
C ALA A 185 -5.11 5.30 8.55
N PRO A 186 -4.14 5.68 7.70
CA PRO A 186 -2.98 6.45 8.11
C PRO A 186 -3.40 7.79 8.74
N GLN A 187 -2.71 8.22 9.82
CA GLN A 187 -2.96 9.53 10.46
C GLN A 187 -2.15 10.68 9.84
N ILE A 188 -1.11 10.31 9.09
CA ILE A 188 -0.24 11.15 8.28
C ILE A 188 -0.17 10.45 6.92
N LEU A 189 -0.42 11.18 5.84
CA LEU A 189 -0.28 10.73 4.46
C LEU A 189 0.66 11.70 3.73
N THR A 190 1.45 11.18 2.79
CA THR A 190 2.60 11.80 2.12
C THR A 190 2.79 11.14 0.75
N ASN A 191 3.82 11.55 0.00
CA ASN A 191 4.17 10.99 -1.31
C ASN A 191 3.20 11.42 -2.44
N PHE A 192 2.53 12.57 -2.26
CA PHE A 192 1.62 13.19 -3.22
C PHE A 192 2.00 14.65 -3.43
N ASP A 193 1.70 15.20 -4.61
CA ASP A 193 1.74 16.64 -4.85
C ASP A 193 0.34 17.11 -5.33
N ILE A 194 -0.42 17.71 -4.41
CA ILE A 194 -1.76 18.24 -4.74
C ILE A 194 -1.66 19.65 -5.37
N ASN A 195 -0.51 20.32 -5.25
CA ASN A 195 -0.33 21.72 -5.63
C ASN A 195 0.38 21.92 -6.99
N ASN A 196 1.06 20.88 -7.48
CA ASN A 196 1.86 20.79 -8.72
C ASN A 196 3.05 21.77 -8.72
N ASP A 197 3.87 21.74 -7.66
CA ASP A 197 5.19 22.41 -7.60
C ASP A 197 6.40 21.46 -7.60
N GLY A 198 6.17 20.15 -7.55
CA GLY A 198 7.17 19.09 -7.64
C GLY A 198 7.86 18.78 -6.30
N ILE A 199 7.14 18.91 -5.19
CA ILE A 199 7.61 18.58 -3.83
C ILE A 199 6.51 17.81 -3.11
N ASP A 200 6.86 16.80 -2.30
CA ASP A 200 5.87 16.00 -1.61
C ASP A 200 5.14 16.77 -0.49
N ASP A 201 3.81 16.79 -0.58
CA ASP A 201 2.90 17.40 0.37
C ASP A 201 2.57 16.44 1.54
N ILE A 202 2.00 17.00 2.62
CA ILE A 202 1.76 16.26 3.88
C ILE A 202 0.31 16.49 4.34
N ALA A 203 -0.52 15.44 4.35
CA ALA A 203 -1.87 15.46 4.89
C ALA A 203 -1.92 14.86 6.31
N VAL A 204 -2.44 15.61 7.29
CA VAL A 204 -2.50 15.21 8.71
C VAL A 204 -3.92 15.27 9.26
N LEU A 205 -4.35 14.20 9.96
CA LEU A 205 -5.70 14.06 10.51
C LEU A 205 -5.85 14.54 11.97
N SER A 206 -6.82 15.41 12.23
CA SER A 206 -7.19 15.89 13.57
C SER A 206 -8.70 15.87 13.83
N SER A 207 -9.11 16.18 15.08
CA SER A 207 -10.53 16.19 15.46
C SER A 207 -11.37 17.28 14.78
N GLY A 208 -10.73 18.36 14.30
CA GLY A 208 -11.39 19.60 13.88
C GLY A 208 -12.30 20.22 14.96
N THR A 209 -13.13 21.17 14.55
CA THR A 209 -14.08 21.85 15.44
C THR A 209 -15.35 21.02 15.66
N SER A 210 -15.79 20.87 16.92
CA SER A 210 -17.01 20.12 17.26
C SER A 210 -17.09 18.72 16.63
N ASN A 211 -15.95 18.02 16.57
CA ASN A 211 -15.79 16.70 15.97
C ASN A 211 -16.13 16.64 14.47
N SER A 212 -15.98 17.75 13.73
CA SER A 212 -16.06 17.78 12.27
C SER A 212 -15.11 16.78 11.59
N GLY A 213 -14.01 16.44 12.26
CA GLY A 213 -12.80 15.97 11.60
C GLY A 213 -12.10 17.12 10.88
N ARG A 214 -10.81 16.98 10.63
CA ARG A 214 -10.05 17.89 9.77
C ARG A 214 -8.92 17.11 9.09
N VAL A 215 -8.76 17.35 7.79
CA VAL A 215 -7.50 17.09 7.07
C VAL A 215 -6.74 18.42 7.01
N SER A 216 -5.47 18.42 7.41
CA SER A 216 -4.58 19.59 7.25
C SER A 216 -3.51 19.22 6.25
N ILE A 217 -3.55 19.84 5.07
CA ILE A 217 -2.55 19.67 4.01
C ILE A 217 -1.51 20.77 4.24
N PHE A 218 -0.27 20.38 4.50
CA PHE A 218 0.89 21.27 4.55
C PHE A 218 1.66 21.08 3.25
N PHE A 219 1.94 22.17 2.52
CA PHE A 219 2.67 22.04 1.26
C PHE A 219 4.18 21.79 1.47
N GLY A 220 4.76 20.93 0.64
CA GLY A 220 6.19 20.59 0.59
C GLY A 220 7.07 21.79 0.24
N LYS A 221 8.31 21.86 0.76
CA LYS A 221 9.15 23.08 0.63
C LYS A 221 10.67 22.87 0.64
N SER A 222 11.31 23.41 -0.40
CA SER A 222 12.76 23.72 -0.46
C SER A 222 13.32 24.64 0.63
N THR A 223 12.48 25.21 1.51
CA THR A 223 12.91 25.86 2.76
C THR A 223 11.76 25.85 3.77
N TRP A 224 11.86 24.99 4.78
CA TRP A 224 10.88 24.91 5.87
C TRP A 224 11.08 25.98 6.95
N SER A 225 9.97 26.47 7.50
CA SER A 225 9.98 27.14 8.81
C SER A 225 10.10 26.10 9.91
N ALA A 226 10.96 26.37 10.91
CA ALA A 226 11.18 25.56 12.11
C ALA A 226 9.92 24.92 12.74
N SER A 227 8.82 25.70 12.75
CA SER A 227 7.48 25.27 13.12
C SER A 227 6.50 25.89 12.12
N VAL A 228 5.49 25.13 11.69
CA VAL A 228 4.37 25.63 10.87
C VAL A 228 3.07 25.32 11.59
N ASP A 229 2.21 26.32 11.79
CA ASP A 229 0.90 26.16 12.42
C ASP A 229 -0.23 26.41 11.41
N GLY A 230 -0.91 25.35 10.98
CA GLY A 230 -1.99 25.43 9.99
C GLY A 230 -3.21 26.27 10.43
N SER A 231 -3.29 26.68 11.70
CA SER A 231 -4.35 27.59 12.17
C SER A 231 -4.05 29.08 11.94
N SER A 232 -2.79 29.44 11.69
CA SER A 232 -2.34 30.83 11.45
C SER A 232 -1.59 31.02 10.13
N ASP A 233 -0.94 29.98 9.63
CA ASP A 233 0.06 30.09 8.57
C ASP A 233 -0.49 29.67 7.20
N PHE A 234 -1.55 28.86 7.16
CA PHE A 234 -2.22 28.42 5.93
C PHE A 234 -2.80 29.60 5.13
N ASP A 235 -2.49 29.63 3.83
CA ASP A 235 -2.97 30.62 2.86
C ASP A 235 -3.77 30.00 1.69
N GLY A 236 -3.63 28.69 1.46
CA GLY A 236 -4.20 27.96 0.32
C GLY A 236 -3.42 28.08 -0.99
N SER A 237 -2.20 28.66 -0.97
CA SER A 237 -1.41 28.95 -2.18
C SER A 237 0.11 28.80 -2.04
N SER A 238 0.63 28.68 -0.82
CA SER A 238 2.06 28.49 -0.57
C SER A 238 2.37 27.72 0.71
N SER A 239 1.49 27.69 1.70
CA SER A 239 1.73 27.01 3.00
C SER A 239 0.82 25.82 3.26
N GLY A 240 -0.17 25.59 2.40
CA GLY A 240 -1.18 24.55 2.57
C GLY A 240 -2.54 25.10 3.00
N PHE A 241 -3.46 24.18 3.33
CA PHE A 241 -4.85 24.47 3.67
C PHE A 241 -5.45 23.39 4.57
N SER A 242 -6.61 23.69 5.16
CA SER A 242 -7.38 22.72 5.97
C SER A 242 -8.75 22.44 5.40
N VAL A 243 -9.25 21.21 5.59
CA VAL A 243 -10.56 20.74 5.11
C VAL A 243 -11.34 20.15 6.27
N MET A 244 -12.63 20.50 6.39
CA MET A 244 -13.56 20.00 7.40
C MET A 244 -14.93 19.66 6.78
N ASP A 245 -15.69 18.80 7.45
CA ASP A 245 -17.12 18.52 7.18
C ASP A 245 -17.98 19.15 8.30
N SER A 246 -19.30 19.02 8.18
CA SER A 246 -20.28 19.34 9.23
C SER A 246 -19.92 18.81 10.63
N ALA A 247 -20.39 19.51 11.66
CA ALA A 247 -20.09 19.17 13.05
C ALA A 247 -20.54 17.73 13.41
N ASN A 248 -19.61 16.94 13.96
CA ASN A 248 -19.72 15.50 14.25
C ASN A 248 -19.67 14.54 13.05
N ALA A 249 -19.41 15.00 11.83
CA ALA A 249 -19.19 14.14 10.67
C ALA A 249 -17.88 13.34 10.72
N ARG A 250 -16.85 13.82 11.42
CA ARG A 250 -15.55 13.14 11.58
C ARG A 250 -14.82 12.84 10.27
N LEU A 251 -14.67 13.83 9.39
CA LEU A 251 -13.82 13.74 8.19
C LEU A 251 -12.43 13.16 8.51
N GLY A 252 -11.94 12.26 7.65
CA GLY A 252 -10.69 11.50 7.83
C GLY A 252 -10.88 10.02 8.19
N ARG A 253 -12.08 9.43 8.02
CA ARG A 253 -12.34 8.03 8.41
C ARG A 253 -11.57 7.02 7.56
N GLY A 254 -11.44 7.34 6.28
CA GLY A 254 -10.43 6.89 5.32
C GLY A 254 -9.78 8.12 4.71
N LEU A 255 -8.53 7.97 4.29
CA LEU A 255 -7.71 8.99 3.62
C LEU A 255 -6.78 8.28 2.64
N ALA A 256 -6.79 8.68 1.38
CA ALA A 256 -5.98 8.14 0.28
C ALA A 256 -5.72 9.26 -0.76
N MET A 257 -4.89 8.97 -1.76
CA MET A 257 -4.30 9.96 -2.70
C MET A 257 -4.05 9.36 -4.10
N GLY A 258 -4.14 10.16 -5.14
CA GLY A 258 -3.78 9.73 -6.50
C GLY A 258 -4.57 10.50 -7.55
N ASP A 259 -4.12 10.45 -8.80
CA ASP A 259 -4.80 11.10 -9.92
C ASP A 259 -6.10 10.33 -10.30
N ILE A 260 -7.22 10.65 -9.65
CA ILE A 260 -8.54 10.05 -9.93
C ILE A 260 -9.13 10.66 -11.22
N ASN A 261 -8.68 11.86 -11.60
CA ASN A 261 -9.26 12.66 -12.67
C ASN A 261 -8.51 12.56 -14.01
N GLY A 262 -7.26 12.11 -14.03
CA GLY A 262 -6.44 11.94 -15.23
C GLY A 262 -5.79 13.22 -15.76
N ASP A 263 -5.48 14.20 -14.90
CA ASP A 263 -4.77 15.44 -15.29
C ASP A 263 -3.27 15.46 -14.95
N GLY A 264 -2.77 14.43 -14.26
CA GLY A 264 -1.38 14.25 -13.87
C GLY A 264 -1.01 14.90 -12.54
N ILE A 265 -1.99 15.13 -11.65
CA ILE A 265 -1.82 15.73 -10.31
C ILE A 265 -2.54 14.86 -9.29
N ASP A 266 -2.02 14.75 -8.06
CA ASP A 266 -2.67 13.94 -7.04
C ASP A 266 -3.95 14.60 -6.50
N ASP A 267 -5.08 13.91 -6.63
CA ASP A 267 -6.30 14.24 -5.91
C ASP A 267 -6.24 13.64 -4.48
N ILE A 268 -6.90 14.28 -3.50
CA ILE A 268 -7.10 13.70 -2.17
C ILE A 268 -8.48 13.06 -2.07
N VAL A 269 -8.49 11.77 -1.72
CA VAL A 269 -9.70 11.03 -1.38
C VAL A 269 -9.85 10.95 0.14
N VAL A 270 -11.00 11.40 0.66
CA VAL A 270 -11.28 11.40 2.10
C VAL A 270 -12.73 11.03 2.40
N SER A 271 -12.97 10.26 3.46
CA SER A 271 -14.33 9.91 3.90
C SER A 271 -14.72 10.48 5.26
N SER A 272 -16.02 10.56 5.50
CA SER A 272 -16.62 10.97 6.77
C SER A 272 -17.89 10.18 7.09
N ARG A 273 -18.36 10.29 8.33
CA ARG A 273 -19.70 9.88 8.78
C ARG A 273 -20.74 10.99 8.55
N SER A 274 -20.68 11.71 7.41
CA SER A 274 -21.47 12.93 7.21
C SER A 274 -22.96 12.75 7.55
N SER A 275 -23.52 13.82 8.10
CA SER A 275 -24.97 13.99 8.32
C SER A 275 -25.69 14.53 7.08
N GLN A 276 -24.95 14.82 6.01
CA GLN A 276 -25.43 15.19 4.68
C GLN A 276 -25.24 14.01 3.71
N PRO A 277 -26.17 13.76 2.76
CA PRO A 277 -27.49 14.38 2.63
C PRO A 277 -28.48 13.93 3.72
N SER A 278 -28.17 12.88 4.48
CA SER A 278 -29.01 12.33 5.54
C SER A 278 -28.18 11.80 6.72
N ASN A 279 -28.83 11.61 7.87
CA ASN A 279 -28.16 11.29 9.13
C ASN A 279 -27.35 10.00 9.06
N GLY A 280 -26.03 10.11 9.25
CA GLY A 280 -25.12 8.97 9.18
C GLY A 280 -25.04 8.32 7.80
N ALA A 281 -25.35 9.05 6.73
CA ALA A 281 -25.17 8.57 5.36
C ALA A 281 -23.72 8.11 5.11
N GLY A 282 -22.78 8.92 5.60
CA GLY A 282 -21.38 8.85 5.22
C GLY A 282 -21.16 9.22 3.77
N CYS A 283 -20.01 9.80 3.48
CA CYS A 283 -19.62 10.19 2.14
C CYS A 283 -18.13 9.88 1.94
N VAL A 284 -17.81 9.46 0.73
CA VAL A 284 -16.47 9.56 0.16
C VAL A 284 -16.44 10.83 -0.68
N TYR A 285 -15.43 11.66 -0.47
CA TYR A 285 -15.16 12.88 -1.20
C TYR A 285 -13.84 12.71 -1.95
N VAL A 286 -13.76 13.23 -3.16
CA VAL A 286 -12.51 13.50 -3.86
C VAL A 286 -12.38 15.01 -3.98
N LEU A 287 -11.23 15.55 -3.60
CA LEU A 287 -10.84 16.94 -3.80
C LEU A 287 -9.74 16.95 -4.86
N PHE A 288 -9.98 17.62 -5.99
CA PHE A 288 -9.06 17.54 -7.12
C PHE A 288 -7.75 18.30 -6.89
N GLY A 289 -6.68 17.83 -7.52
CA GLY A 289 -5.36 18.48 -7.60
C GLY A 289 -5.34 19.77 -8.43
N GLY A 290 -4.21 20.48 -8.37
CA GLY A 290 -3.94 21.70 -9.15
C GLY A 290 -4.89 22.88 -8.86
N GLY A 291 -5.68 22.78 -7.80
CA GLY A 291 -6.77 23.69 -7.49
C GLY A 291 -6.32 25.01 -6.86
N THR A 292 -7.23 25.99 -6.83
CA THR A 292 -7.06 27.20 -6.01
C THR A 292 -7.81 27.02 -4.69
N TYR A 293 -7.10 26.55 -3.67
CA TYR A 293 -7.67 26.28 -2.36
C TYR A 293 -7.79 27.56 -1.51
N PRO A 294 -8.84 27.71 -0.68
CA PRO A 294 -8.81 28.65 0.43
C PRO A 294 -8.07 28.03 1.62
N ALA A 295 -7.39 28.85 2.44
CA ALA A 295 -6.72 28.43 3.68
C ALA A 295 -7.55 27.49 4.59
N SER A 296 -8.88 27.60 4.57
CA SER A 296 -9.76 26.62 5.21
C SER A 296 -11.07 26.42 4.43
N ILE A 297 -11.30 25.17 4.02
CA ILE A 297 -12.57 24.64 3.52
C ILE A 297 -13.37 24.17 4.73
N THR A 298 -14.35 24.97 5.18
CA THR A 298 -15.11 24.68 6.42
C THR A 298 -16.24 23.67 6.26
N ASP A 299 -16.63 23.35 5.02
CA ASP A 299 -17.57 22.29 4.68
C ASP A 299 -17.23 21.70 3.29
N ILE A 300 -16.60 20.54 3.29
CA ILE A 300 -16.25 19.79 2.07
C ILE A 300 -17.51 19.41 1.26
N TYR A 301 -18.65 19.16 1.90
CA TYR A 301 -19.86 18.69 1.22
C TYR A 301 -20.40 19.73 0.22
N SER A 302 -20.34 21.02 0.57
CA SER A 302 -20.72 22.11 -0.33
C SER A 302 -19.56 22.71 -1.13
N HIS A 303 -18.31 22.37 -0.80
CA HIS A 303 -17.14 22.77 -1.58
C HIS A 303 -16.98 21.95 -2.87
N VAL A 304 -17.20 20.63 -2.83
CA VAL A 304 -17.05 19.77 -4.02
C VAL A 304 -18.23 19.92 -4.99
N ASP A 305 -17.98 20.58 -6.11
CA ASP A 305 -19.01 21.07 -7.04
C ASP A 305 -18.92 20.51 -8.47
N GLY A 306 -18.02 19.54 -8.69
CA GLY A 306 -17.70 18.97 -10.00
C GLY A 306 -16.54 19.68 -10.71
N THR A 307 -16.03 20.78 -10.16
CA THR A 307 -14.83 21.50 -10.66
C THR A 307 -13.69 21.52 -9.65
N THR A 308 -14.01 21.47 -8.36
CA THR A 308 -13.06 21.32 -7.23
C THR A 308 -12.91 19.87 -6.76
N GLY A 309 -13.67 18.94 -7.34
CA GLY A 309 -13.82 17.58 -6.84
C GLY A 309 -15.27 17.11 -6.88
N PHE A 310 -15.55 15.93 -6.33
CA PHE A 310 -16.90 15.34 -6.26
C PHE A 310 -17.16 14.59 -4.95
N ARG A 311 -18.40 14.14 -4.75
CA ARG A 311 -18.76 13.24 -3.63
C ARG A 311 -19.65 12.09 -4.06
N LEU A 312 -19.52 10.98 -3.33
CA LEU A 312 -20.42 9.85 -3.34
C LEU A 312 -20.89 9.61 -1.90
N CYS A 313 -22.19 9.60 -1.66
CA CYS A 313 -22.76 9.46 -0.31
C CYS A 313 -23.71 8.27 -0.20
N GLY A 314 -23.75 7.65 0.97
CA GLY A 314 -24.62 6.51 1.26
C GLY A 314 -26.09 6.88 1.48
N ALA A 315 -26.92 5.85 1.60
CA ALA A 315 -28.27 5.98 2.17
C ALA A 315 -28.21 6.26 3.69
N GLU A 316 -29.31 6.68 4.31
CA GLU A 316 -29.37 7.01 5.74
C GLU A 316 -28.81 5.86 6.61
N THR A 317 -27.97 6.19 7.59
CA THR A 317 -27.20 5.25 8.44
C THR A 317 -26.19 4.33 7.75
N ASN A 318 -25.87 4.51 6.46
CA ASN A 318 -24.93 3.61 5.77
C ASN A 318 -23.44 3.81 6.17
N TYR A 319 -23.08 4.98 6.68
CA TYR A 319 -21.69 5.36 6.99
C TYR A 319 -20.69 4.96 5.88
N LEU A 320 -20.97 5.36 4.64
CA LEU A 320 -20.13 5.03 3.48
C LEU A 320 -18.68 5.53 3.70
N GLY A 321 -17.70 4.67 3.46
CA GLY A 321 -16.27 4.96 3.67
C GLY A 321 -15.81 4.89 5.13
N ASP A 322 -16.63 4.47 6.11
CA ASP A 322 -16.24 4.43 7.53
C ASP A 322 -15.39 3.20 7.94
N TYR A 323 -15.36 2.16 7.10
CA TYR A 323 -14.37 1.07 7.23
C TYR A 323 -13.01 1.55 6.73
N PHE A 324 -12.92 1.82 5.43
CA PHE A 324 -11.73 2.26 4.73
C PHE A 324 -12.11 3.02 3.45
N VAL A 325 -11.12 3.72 2.91
CA VAL A 325 -11.00 4.09 1.49
C VAL A 325 -9.55 3.83 1.10
N THR A 326 -9.32 3.27 -0.09
CA THR A 326 -8.01 3.13 -0.72
C THR A 326 -8.13 3.40 -2.22
N VAL A 327 -7.00 3.41 -2.93
CA VAL A 327 -6.86 3.79 -4.34
C VAL A 327 -5.84 2.90 -5.05
N LEU A 328 -6.10 2.62 -6.32
CA LEU A 328 -5.32 1.70 -7.16
C LEU A 328 -5.74 1.83 -8.64
N ASP A 329 -4.85 1.61 -9.61
CA ASP A 329 -5.25 1.53 -11.03
C ASP A 329 -5.66 0.08 -11.39
N PHE A 330 -6.86 -0.31 -10.94
CA PHE A 330 -7.40 -1.67 -11.09
C PHE A 330 -7.73 -2.00 -12.56
N ASN A 331 -7.85 -0.97 -13.41
CA ASN A 331 -8.28 -1.10 -14.80
C ASN A 331 -7.16 -0.84 -15.83
N GLY A 332 -6.04 -0.25 -15.43
CA GLY A 332 -4.87 0.00 -16.28
C GLY A 332 -5.04 1.14 -17.29
N ASP A 333 -5.92 2.11 -17.02
CA ASP A 333 -6.08 3.29 -17.89
C ASP A 333 -5.19 4.48 -17.51
N GLY A 334 -4.44 4.37 -16.41
CA GLY A 334 -3.53 5.37 -15.89
C GLY A 334 -4.17 6.38 -14.93
N MET A 335 -5.45 6.18 -14.56
CA MET A 335 -6.15 6.96 -13.54
C MET A 335 -6.40 6.07 -12.31
N ALA A 336 -6.23 6.61 -11.11
CA ALA A 336 -6.46 5.85 -9.89
C ALA A 336 -7.96 5.65 -9.62
N ASP A 337 -8.36 4.40 -9.42
CA ASP A 337 -9.72 4.00 -9.06
C ASP A 337 -9.92 4.04 -7.54
N VAL A 338 -11.12 4.38 -7.07
CA VAL A 338 -11.41 4.54 -5.63
C VAL A 338 -12.14 3.32 -5.06
N LEU A 339 -11.52 2.59 -4.14
CA LEU A 339 -12.07 1.40 -3.48
C LEU A 339 -12.51 1.71 -2.04
N PHE A 340 -13.78 1.45 -1.69
CA PHE A 340 -14.38 1.87 -0.40
C PHE A 340 -15.52 0.98 0.09
N ALA A 341 -15.73 0.98 1.42
CA ALA A 341 -16.80 0.20 2.07
C ALA A 341 -17.57 1.00 3.15
N GLY A 342 -18.90 0.77 3.23
CA GLY A 342 -19.80 1.34 4.25
C GLY A 342 -20.08 0.38 5.42
N ARG A 343 -20.58 0.89 6.55
CA ARG A 343 -20.83 0.11 7.79
C ARG A 343 -22.30 -0.12 8.14
N GLY A 344 -23.23 0.45 7.39
CA GLY A 344 -24.66 0.24 7.58
C GLY A 344 -25.23 -0.81 6.65
N THR A 345 -26.55 -0.96 6.68
CA THR A 345 -27.26 -2.12 6.11
C THR A 345 -27.41 -2.12 4.59
N ALA A 346 -26.71 -1.24 3.87
CA ALA A 346 -26.41 -1.42 2.46
C ALA A 346 -24.94 -1.87 2.37
N ASP A 347 -24.71 -3.09 2.87
CA ASP A 347 -23.41 -3.75 2.93
C ASP A 347 -22.85 -3.91 1.51
N GLY A 348 -21.92 -3.03 1.16
CA GLY A 348 -21.34 -2.95 -0.16
C GLY A 348 -19.89 -2.49 -0.09
N LEU A 349 -19.04 -3.27 -0.73
CA LEU A 349 -17.70 -2.88 -1.16
C LEU A 349 -17.80 -2.49 -2.63
N TYR A 350 -17.27 -1.32 -2.96
CA TYR A 350 -17.37 -0.72 -4.28
C TYR A 350 -16.01 -0.19 -4.72
N LEU A 351 -15.73 -0.33 -6.01
CA LEU A 351 -14.66 0.36 -6.73
C LEU A 351 -15.33 1.33 -7.72
N LEU A 352 -14.92 2.60 -7.72
CA LEU A 352 -15.37 3.62 -8.68
C LEU A 352 -14.20 3.95 -9.61
N PHE A 353 -14.37 3.77 -10.92
CA PHE A 353 -13.26 4.02 -11.85
C PHE A 353 -12.91 5.50 -11.95
N GLY A 354 -11.61 5.79 -12.10
CA GLY A 354 -11.08 7.10 -12.48
C GLY A 354 -11.72 7.63 -13.78
N ARG A 355 -11.62 8.94 -14.05
CA ARG A 355 -11.97 9.58 -15.34
C ARG A 355 -11.75 11.09 -15.36
N ALA A 356 -11.48 11.59 -16.56
CA ALA A 356 -11.45 12.99 -17.00
C ALA A 356 -12.67 13.90 -16.67
N SER A 357 -13.75 13.41 -16.03
CA SER A 357 -14.94 14.20 -15.68
C SER A 357 -15.90 13.46 -14.74
N PHE A 358 -16.10 13.97 -13.52
CA PHE A 358 -17.12 13.48 -12.59
C PHE A 358 -18.32 14.43 -12.44
N SER A 359 -19.48 13.88 -12.05
CA SER A 359 -20.58 14.71 -11.57
C SER A 359 -20.38 15.06 -10.09
N ALA A 360 -20.62 16.33 -9.74
CA ALA A 360 -20.49 16.88 -8.38
C ALA A 360 -21.07 16.01 -7.25
N SER A 361 -22.11 15.24 -7.55
CA SER A 361 -22.70 14.24 -6.67
C SER A 361 -22.96 12.97 -7.50
N MET A 362 -22.16 11.94 -7.25
CA MET A 362 -22.41 10.58 -7.76
C MET A 362 -23.49 9.89 -6.90
N SER A 363 -23.86 8.65 -7.21
CA SER A 363 -24.89 7.88 -6.47
C SER A 363 -24.59 6.39 -6.45
N LEU A 364 -25.15 5.67 -5.46
CA LEU A 364 -25.07 4.21 -5.35
C LEU A 364 -26.40 3.53 -5.76
N PRO A 365 -26.38 2.30 -6.33
CA PRO A 365 -25.17 1.57 -6.76
C PRO A 365 -24.49 2.29 -7.93
N ILE A 366 -23.18 2.03 -8.11
CA ILE A 366 -22.41 2.54 -9.24
C ILE A 366 -23.05 2.05 -10.56
N ALA A 367 -23.06 2.89 -11.60
CA ALA A 367 -23.67 2.50 -12.87
C ALA A 367 -22.79 1.53 -13.67
N SER A 368 -23.41 0.82 -14.61
CA SER A 368 -22.72 -0.12 -15.50
C SER A 368 -21.63 0.59 -16.30
N GLY A 369 -20.40 0.06 -16.27
CA GLY A 369 -19.20 0.67 -16.85
C GLY A 369 -18.62 1.86 -16.08
N GLU A 370 -19.11 2.18 -14.87
CA GLU A 370 -18.52 3.22 -14.00
C GLU A 370 -17.71 2.67 -12.82
N GLY A 371 -17.69 1.36 -12.58
CA GLY A 371 -17.01 0.74 -11.46
C GLY A 371 -17.44 -0.71 -11.21
N VAL A 372 -16.97 -1.29 -10.10
CA VAL A 372 -17.27 -2.67 -9.67
C VAL A 372 -18.04 -2.68 -8.34
N THR A 373 -19.04 -3.54 -8.22
CA THR A 373 -19.62 -3.94 -6.92
C THR A 373 -19.12 -5.34 -6.53
N PHE A 374 -18.57 -5.50 -5.33
CA PHE A 374 -18.05 -6.79 -4.87
C PHE A 374 -19.13 -7.57 -4.10
N THR A 375 -19.36 -8.83 -4.48
CA THR A 375 -20.32 -9.75 -3.85
C THR A 375 -19.64 -11.01 -3.30
N GLY A 376 -20.43 -11.95 -2.75
CA GLY A 376 -19.92 -13.09 -1.97
C GLY A 376 -19.59 -12.75 -0.50
N LEU A 377 -19.43 -11.46 -0.20
CA LEU A 377 -19.01 -10.91 1.09
C LEU A 377 -20.17 -10.80 2.11
N SER A 378 -19.88 -11.13 3.36
CA SER A 378 -20.77 -11.07 4.53
C SER A 378 -20.28 -10.10 5.62
N SER A 379 -21.13 -9.13 5.97
CA SER A 379 -20.85 -8.11 6.99
C SER A 379 -20.53 -8.71 8.38
N PRO A 380 -19.62 -8.14 9.21
CA PRO A 380 -19.18 -6.74 9.21
C PRO A 380 -17.65 -6.56 9.39
N ALA A 381 -16.82 -7.44 8.84
CA ALA A 381 -15.41 -7.60 9.26
C ALA A 381 -14.38 -7.29 8.16
N PHE A 382 -14.45 -6.10 7.54
CA PHE A 382 -13.39 -5.62 6.64
C PHE A 382 -12.20 -5.04 7.42
N VAL A 383 -10.98 -5.46 7.06
CA VAL A 383 -9.73 -4.71 7.29
C VAL A 383 -9.56 -3.74 6.12
N SER A 384 -8.74 -2.68 6.27
CA SER A 384 -8.35 -1.88 5.11
C SER A 384 -7.55 -2.77 4.13
N PRO A 385 -8.00 -2.93 2.87
CA PRO A 385 -7.26 -3.69 1.89
C PRO A 385 -6.03 -2.86 1.48
N PRO A 386 -4.82 -3.47 1.39
CA PRO A 386 -3.76 -2.86 0.61
C PRO A 386 -4.18 -2.80 -0.87
N ASN A 387 -3.75 -1.74 -1.56
CA ASN A 387 -3.39 -1.88 -2.97
C ASN A 387 -2.20 -2.86 -2.99
N LEU A 388 -2.28 -3.95 -3.76
CA LEU A 388 -1.19 -4.91 -3.89
C LEU A 388 -0.16 -4.49 -4.97
N GLY A 389 -0.48 -3.46 -5.76
CA GLY A 389 0.21 -3.15 -7.01
C GLY A 389 -0.02 -4.25 -8.05
N ASN A 390 0.80 -4.23 -9.10
CA ASN A 390 0.91 -5.28 -10.12
C ASN A 390 1.49 -6.59 -9.53
N PHE A 391 0.73 -7.28 -8.68
CA PHE A 391 1.19 -8.38 -7.84
C PHE A 391 1.35 -9.72 -8.58
N ASN A 392 0.73 -9.85 -9.76
CA ASN A 392 0.75 -11.06 -10.60
C ASN A 392 1.58 -10.89 -11.91
N ASP A 393 2.26 -9.76 -12.08
CA ASP A 393 2.98 -9.30 -13.29
C ASP A 393 2.10 -9.06 -14.55
N ASP A 394 0.78 -8.91 -14.44
CA ASP A 394 -0.16 -8.82 -15.57
C ASP A 394 -0.49 -7.40 -16.09
N GLN A 395 0.11 -6.36 -15.47
CA GLN A 395 0.03 -4.91 -15.74
C GLN A 395 -1.24 -4.15 -15.28
N TYR A 396 -1.93 -4.65 -14.24
CA TYR A 396 -3.02 -3.94 -13.53
C TYR A 396 -2.78 -3.97 -12.00
N ASP A 397 -3.34 -3.04 -11.23
CA ASP A 397 -3.24 -3.12 -9.76
C ASP A 397 -4.22 -4.15 -9.17
N ASP A 398 -3.70 -5.03 -8.32
CA ASP A 398 -4.44 -6.05 -7.59
C ASP A 398 -4.90 -5.55 -6.19
N THR A 399 -5.86 -6.23 -5.55
CA THR A 399 -6.28 -5.89 -4.19
C THR A 399 -6.55 -7.09 -3.28
N LEU A 400 -6.25 -6.95 -1.98
CA LEU A 400 -6.44 -7.99 -0.97
C LEU A 400 -7.61 -7.67 -0.03
N LEU A 401 -8.76 -8.32 -0.28
CA LEU A 401 -9.97 -8.15 0.52
C LEU A 401 -9.97 -9.15 1.68
N VAL A 402 -10.09 -8.66 2.91
CA VAL A 402 -10.02 -9.51 4.11
C VAL A 402 -11.37 -9.54 4.81
N GLN A 403 -11.87 -10.74 5.11
CA GLN A 403 -13.15 -10.91 5.81
C GLN A 403 -13.17 -12.17 6.69
N SER A 404 -13.48 -11.99 7.98
CA SER A 404 -13.81 -13.07 8.92
C SER A 404 -12.73 -14.16 9.10
N GLY A 405 -11.49 -13.91 8.66
CA GLY A 405 -10.37 -14.87 8.65
C GLY A 405 -10.01 -15.39 7.26
N ASN A 406 -10.90 -15.25 6.28
CA ASN A 406 -10.58 -15.50 4.87
C ASN A 406 -9.96 -14.24 4.25
N MET A 407 -9.11 -14.44 3.24
CA MET A 407 -8.55 -13.37 2.42
C MET A 407 -8.78 -13.69 0.95
N TYR A 408 -9.10 -12.68 0.15
CA TYR A 408 -9.35 -12.78 -1.28
C TYR A 408 -8.39 -11.84 -1.99
N VAL A 409 -7.40 -12.40 -2.69
CA VAL A 409 -6.66 -11.63 -3.71
C VAL A 409 -7.60 -11.53 -4.91
N VAL A 410 -7.92 -10.32 -5.35
CA VAL A 410 -8.69 -10.07 -6.57
C VAL A 410 -7.79 -9.37 -7.56
N PHE A 411 -7.71 -9.89 -8.78
CA PHE A 411 -6.82 -9.35 -9.80
C PHE A 411 -7.47 -8.19 -10.57
N GLY A 412 -6.65 -7.21 -10.96
CA GLY A 412 -7.03 -6.14 -11.88
C GLY A 412 -7.26 -6.67 -13.30
N SER A 413 -7.78 -5.82 -14.21
CA SER A 413 -7.84 -6.13 -15.66
C SER A 413 -8.27 -4.92 -16.50
N ALA A 414 -7.87 -4.88 -17.78
CA ALA A 414 -8.33 -3.85 -18.75
C ALA A 414 -9.84 -3.79 -19.05
N SER A 415 -10.67 -4.66 -18.48
CA SER A 415 -12.13 -4.71 -18.70
C SER A 415 -12.82 -5.55 -17.60
N PRO A 416 -12.82 -5.07 -16.34
CA PRO A 416 -13.44 -5.79 -15.23
C PRO A 416 -14.97 -5.77 -15.38
N THR A 417 -15.66 -6.72 -14.75
CA THR A 417 -17.12 -6.77 -14.76
C THR A 417 -17.74 -5.84 -13.71
N ASP A 418 -18.90 -5.25 -14.00
CA ASP A 418 -19.72 -4.43 -13.07
C ASP A 418 -19.96 -5.10 -11.69
N THR A 419 -19.76 -6.41 -11.59
CA THR A 419 -19.80 -7.18 -10.35
C THR A 419 -18.71 -8.25 -10.35
N ILE A 420 -18.02 -8.42 -9.23
CA ILE A 420 -17.08 -9.51 -8.96
C ILE A 420 -17.56 -10.25 -7.70
N ASP A 421 -17.76 -11.57 -7.79
CA ASP A 421 -18.12 -12.38 -6.62
C ASP A 421 -16.89 -13.14 -6.09
N VAL A 422 -16.40 -12.69 -4.93
CA VAL A 422 -15.13 -13.19 -4.36
C VAL A 422 -15.19 -14.67 -3.97
N THR A 423 -16.39 -15.26 -3.87
CA THR A 423 -16.56 -16.70 -3.58
C THR A 423 -16.50 -17.58 -4.84
N THR A 424 -16.29 -16.97 -6.02
CA THR A 424 -16.24 -17.66 -7.31
C THR A 424 -14.93 -17.49 -8.08
N LEU A 425 -13.93 -16.83 -7.46
CA LEU A 425 -12.60 -16.59 -8.03
C LEU A 425 -11.96 -17.88 -8.53
N SER A 426 -11.34 -17.80 -9.70
CA SER A 426 -11.01 -18.93 -10.57
C SER A 426 -9.51 -19.18 -10.75
N GLY A 427 -8.66 -18.30 -10.21
CA GLY A 427 -7.21 -18.26 -10.45
C GLY A 427 -6.80 -17.43 -11.66
N THR A 428 -7.74 -16.87 -12.43
CA THR A 428 -7.47 -15.88 -13.51
C THR A 428 -8.04 -14.48 -13.24
N ASP A 429 -8.82 -14.34 -12.18
CA ASP A 429 -9.48 -13.12 -11.68
C ASP A 429 -9.20 -12.89 -10.19
N GLY A 430 -8.32 -13.71 -9.60
CA GLY A 430 -8.00 -13.74 -8.17
C GLY A 430 -8.09 -15.15 -7.57
N PHE A 431 -7.93 -15.25 -6.24
CA PHE A 431 -8.04 -16.49 -5.47
C PHE A 431 -8.36 -16.24 -3.98
N GLU A 432 -9.02 -17.22 -3.34
CA GLU A 432 -9.26 -17.24 -1.89
C GLU A 432 -8.13 -17.97 -1.14
N LEU A 433 -7.68 -17.40 -0.03
CA LEU A 433 -6.76 -17.99 0.93
C LEU A 433 -7.52 -18.40 2.19
N THR A 434 -7.78 -19.70 2.33
CA THR A 434 -8.47 -20.30 3.48
C THR A 434 -7.48 -21.01 4.41
N ASP A 435 -7.06 -20.35 5.50
CA ASP A 435 -6.36 -21.02 6.61
C ASP A 435 -6.90 -20.50 7.95
N SER A 436 -7.24 -21.45 8.84
CA SER A 436 -7.70 -21.20 10.20
C SER A 436 -6.68 -20.52 11.12
N GLU A 437 -5.39 -20.55 10.78
CA GLU A 437 -4.31 -19.92 11.56
C GLU A 437 -3.87 -18.55 11.03
N ILE A 438 -4.40 -18.07 9.89
CA ILE A 438 -4.06 -16.72 9.37
C ILE A 438 -4.80 -15.64 10.16
N LEU A 439 -4.21 -15.30 11.31
CA LEU A 439 -4.56 -14.15 12.14
C LEU A 439 -3.84 -12.88 11.67
N ALA A 440 -3.79 -12.68 10.34
CA ALA A 440 -3.23 -11.48 9.72
C ALA A 440 -4.17 -10.29 9.98
N THR A 441 -3.89 -9.56 11.06
CA THR A 441 -4.73 -8.49 11.62
C THR A 441 -4.32 -7.08 11.17
N LYS A 442 -3.20 -6.98 10.45
CA LYS A 442 -2.74 -5.79 9.72
C LYS A 442 -2.08 -6.26 8.43
N PHE A 443 -2.25 -5.46 7.39
CA PHE A 443 -1.45 -5.48 6.18
C PHE A 443 -0.82 -4.10 6.05
N TYR A 444 0.33 -4.03 5.39
CA TYR A 444 0.98 -2.78 5.04
C TYR A 444 0.89 -2.60 3.53
N HIS A 445 1.22 -1.41 3.05
CA HIS A 445 1.48 -1.26 1.62
C HIS A 445 2.64 -2.22 1.25
N PRO A 446 2.58 -2.86 0.08
CA PRO A 446 3.71 -3.57 -0.49
C PRO A 446 4.90 -2.63 -0.74
N ILE A 447 6.10 -3.19 -0.71
CA ILE A 447 7.37 -2.45 -0.75
C ILE A 447 8.38 -3.30 -1.52
N ASP A 448 9.17 -2.76 -2.45
CA ASP A 448 10.41 -3.44 -2.86
C ASP A 448 11.43 -3.31 -1.72
N MET A 449 11.56 -4.36 -0.90
CA MET A 449 12.51 -4.40 0.23
C MET A 449 13.88 -4.94 -0.19
N THR A 450 13.98 -5.53 -1.38
CA THR A 450 15.19 -6.20 -1.87
C THR A 450 16.05 -5.32 -2.78
N GLY A 451 15.43 -4.34 -3.45
CA GLY A 451 16.02 -3.53 -4.52
C GLY A 451 16.07 -4.24 -5.88
N ASP A 452 15.20 -5.23 -6.13
CA ASP A 452 15.17 -5.98 -7.40
C ASP A 452 14.10 -5.47 -8.40
N GLY A 453 13.23 -4.55 -7.98
CA GLY A 453 12.14 -3.97 -8.76
C GLY A 453 10.80 -4.69 -8.61
N SER A 454 10.75 -5.80 -7.86
CA SER A 454 9.52 -6.54 -7.54
C SER A 454 8.87 -6.02 -6.25
N THR A 455 7.58 -6.30 -6.10
CA THR A 455 6.76 -5.76 -5.00
C THR A 455 6.58 -6.77 -3.87
N ASP A 456 7.33 -6.65 -2.77
CA ASP A 456 7.19 -7.56 -1.61
C ASP A 456 5.94 -7.25 -0.78
N LEU A 457 5.25 -8.30 -0.32
CA LEU A 457 4.12 -8.19 0.61
C LEU A 457 4.54 -8.59 2.05
N PRO A 458 4.85 -7.63 2.95
CA PRO A 458 5.27 -7.93 4.31
C PRO A 458 4.10 -8.42 5.20
N LEU A 459 3.97 -9.74 5.33
CA LEU A 459 2.91 -10.39 6.11
C LEU A 459 3.31 -10.65 7.57
N TYR A 460 2.54 -10.13 8.53
CA TYR A 460 2.72 -10.42 9.96
C TYR A 460 1.70 -11.46 10.46
N THR A 461 2.18 -12.60 11.00
CA THR A 461 1.33 -13.68 11.53
C THR A 461 1.60 -13.93 13.02
N GLN A 462 0.54 -14.10 13.83
CA GLN A 462 0.68 -14.23 15.28
C GLN A 462 1.15 -15.63 15.75
N SER A 463 1.01 -16.68 14.92
CA SER A 463 1.38 -18.06 15.27
C SER A 463 1.78 -18.89 14.05
N PHE A 464 3.01 -18.73 13.53
CA PHE A 464 3.59 -19.76 12.65
C PHE A 464 4.23 -20.86 13.51
N THR A 465 3.45 -21.88 13.89
CA THR A 465 3.99 -23.17 14.36
C THR A 465 3.96 -24.19 13.22
N PRO A 466 4.97 -24.21 12.34
CA PRO A 466 4.96 -25.14 11.22
C PRO A 466 5.16 -26.57 11.72
N SER A 467 4.13 -27.40 11.54
CA SER A 467 4.21 -28.84 11.81
C SER A 467 4.91 -29.58 10.66
N PHE A 468 6.15 -29.16 10.35
CA PHE A 468 6.96 -29.65 9.21
C PHE A 468 7.35 -31.13 9.33
N SER A 469 6.43 -32.05 9.03
CA SER A 469 6.78 -33.41 8.59
C SER A 469 7.16 -33.40 7.11
N THR A 470 8.29 -32.75 6.79
CA THR A 470 9.00 -32.79 5.49
C THR A 470 8.14 -32.54 4.24
N VAL A 471 7.87 -31.26 3.92
CA VAL A 471 7.41 -30.83 2.60
C VAL A 471 8.34 -29.70 2.12
N THR A 472 8.74 -29.73 0.85
CA THR A 472 9.73 -28.81 0.25
C THR A 472 9.05 -27.68 -0.53
N SER A 473 8.08 -27.02 0.10
CA SER A 473 7.35 -25.88 -0.47
C SER A 473 6.90 -24.99 0.69
N LEU A 474 7.37 -23.74 0.70
CA LEU A 474 6.85 -22.70 1.57
C LEU A 474 5.54 -22.18 0.95
N TYR A 475 4.49 -21.99 1.74
CA TYR A 475 3.34 -21.20 1.31
C TYR A 475 3.60 -19.75 1.72
N LEU A 476 4.44 -19.06 0.96
CA LEU A 476 4.36 -17.61 0.84
C LEU A 476 3.43 -17.30 -0.33
N ILE A 477 2.73 -16.16 -0.27
CA ILE A 477 2.05 -15.59 -1.44
C ILE A 477 3.13 -14.89 -2.28
N GLU A 478 3.91 -15.68 -3.02
CA GLU A 478 4.88 -15.16 -3.98
C GLU A 478 4.11 -14.57 -5.18
N GLY A 479 4.40 -13.31 -5.52
CA GLY A 479 4.01 -12.69 -6.79
C GLY A 479 4.78 -13.33 -7.95
N ASN A 480 4.41 -14.57 -8.29
CA ASN A 480 5.05 -15.35 -9.34
C ASN A 480 4.23 -15.27 -10.64
N GLY A 481 4.61 -14.36 -11.54
CA GLY A 481 4.09 -14.36 -12.91
C GLY A 481 4.23 -15.75 -13.60
N PRO A 482 3.29 -16.14 -14.46
CA PRO A 482 3.25 -17.49 -15.03
C PRO A 482 4.45 -17.79 -15.94
N ALA A 483 5.30 -18.73 -15.50
CA ALA A 483 6.57 -19.06 -16.16
C ALA A 483 6.43 -19.40 -17.66
N ALA A 484 6.89 -18.48 -18.51
CA ALA A 484 6.95 -18.67 -19.96
C ALA A 484 7.83 -19.88 -20.34
N GLY A 485 7.30 -20.78 -21.17
CA GLY A 485 7.85 -22.13 -21.35
C GLY A 485 9.22 -22.23 -22.04
N GLY A 486 10.32 -22.15 -21.27
CA GLY A 486 11.69 -22.39 -21.73
C GLY A 486 12.15 -23.85 -21.61
N THR A 487 12.44 -24.52 -22.74
CA THR A 487 12.89 -25.94 -22.74
C THR A 487 14.41 -26.07 -22.55
N GLN A 488 14.88 -26.27 -21.31
CA GLN A 488 16.29 -26.53 -21.00
C GLN A 488 16.71 -27.97 -21.39
N GLY A 489 17.67 -28.10 -22.31
CA GLY A 489 17.98 -29.33 -23.05
C GLY A 489 19.43 -29.83 -22.95
N GLY A 490 19.98 -29.99 -21.75
CA GLY A 490 21.30 -30.60 -21.50
C GLY A 490 22.50 -29.64 -21.64
N THR A 491 23.74 -30.01 -21.25
CA THR A 491 24.24 -31.32 -20.79
C THR A 491 25.44 -31.18 -19.84
N SER A 492 25.59 -32.10 -18.87
CA SER A 492 26.86 -32.72 -18.37
C SER A 492 28.06 -31.81 -17.98
N THR A 493 28.72 -31.95 -16.82
CA THR A 493 29.36 -33.18 -16.32
C THR A 493 29.54 -33.22 -14.79
N THR A 494 29.35 -34.40 -14.19
CA THR A 494 30.07 -35.00 -13.01
C THR A 494 30.46 -34.10 -11.83
N ASP A 495 30.11 -34.43 -10.58
CA ASP A 495 30.71 -35.62 -9.94
C ASP A 495 29.81 -36.39 -8.94
N ASN A 496 30.35 -37.44 -8.32
CA ASN A 496 29.58 -38.54 -7.73
C ASN A 496 29.69 -38.66 -6.20
N ASN A 497 28.57 -38.92 -5.51
CA ASN A 497 28.47 -39.98 -4.49
C ASN A 497 27.00 -40.24 -4.07
N ALA A 498 26.56 -41.50 -4.10
CA ALA A 498 25.27 -42.01 -3.59
C ALA A 498 25.53 -42.88 -2.32
N ALA A 499 24.58 -43.46 -1.58
CA ALA A 499 23.12 -43.68 -1.68
C ALA A 499 22.52 -43.65 -0.23
N TRP A 500 21.24 -43.91 0.12
CA TRP A 500 20.23 -44.93 -0.26
C TRP A 500 18.80 -44.37 0.05
N VAL A 501 17.79 -44.42 -0.84
CA VAL A 501 16.82 -45.52 -1.10
C VAL A 501 15.92 -45.87 0.12
N ILE A 502 14.62 -45.50 0.13
CA ILE A 502 13.34 -46.26 -0.13
C ILE A 502 12.15 -45.23 -0.06
N LEU A 503 10.89 -45.38 -0.53
CA LEU A 503 10.23 -45.83 -1.78
C LEU A 503 8.70 -46.07 -1.51
N SER A 504 7.77 -45.73 -2.44
CA SER A 504 6.27 -45.99 -2.44
C SER A 504 5.41 -44.96 -1.69
N ILE A 505 4.13 -44.62 -2.01
CA ILE A 505 3.16 -44.91 -3.11
C ILE A 505 2.05 -43.78 -3.07
N VAL A 506 1.74 -43.02 -4.14
CA VAL A 506 0.54 -43.11 -5.05
C VAL A 506 -0.84 -42.97 -4.32
N LEU A 507 -1.81 -42.07 -4.65
CA LEU A 507 -2.43 -41.67 -5.97
C LEU A 507 -3.12 -40.25 -5.99
N VAL A 508 -3.58 -39.85 -7.20
CA VAL A 508 -4.45 -38.74 -7.73
C VAL A 508 -5.85 -38.61 -7.05
N VAL A 509 -6.66 -37.51 -7.05
CA VAL A 509 -7.33 -36.64 -8.08
C VAL A 509 -7.74 -35.28 -7.41
N ALA A 510 -7.99 -34.13 -8.07
CA ALA A 510 -8.53 -33.87 -9.42
C ALA A 510 -8.06 -32.57 -10.11
N ILE A 511 -8.36 -32.47 -11.42
CA ILE A 511 -8.12 -31.33 -12.31
C ILE A 511 -9.44 -31.00 -13.01
N ILE A 512 -9.79 -29.72 -13.17
CA ILE A 512 -10.82 -29.28 -14.12
C ILE A 512 -10.12 -28.83 -15.40
N THR A 513 -10.46 -29.45 -16.53
CA THR A 513 -10.00 -29.05 -17.87
C THR A 513 -11.12 -28.33 -18.60
N CYS A 514 -10.90 -27.10 -19.05
CA CYS A 514 -11.74 -26.49 -20.06
C CYS A 514 -11.32 -26.98 -21.45
N SER A 515 -12.27 -27.28 -22.33
CA SER A 515 -12.02 -27.74 -23.71
C SER A 515 -13.03 -27.12 -24.67
N VAL A 516 -12.56 -26.42 -25.69
CA VAL A 516 -13.40 -25.67 -26.64
C VAL A 516 -13.99 -26.58 -27.73
N ALA A 517 -15.28 -26.87 -27.65
CA ALA A 517 -16.16 -27.24 -28.77
C ALA A 517 -17.65 -27.23 -28.35
#